data_AF-A0A938LXS8-F1
#
_entry.id   AF-A0A938LXS8-F1
#
_cell.length_a   1.000
_cell.length_b   1.000
_cell.length_c   1.000
_cell.angle_alpha   90.00
_cell.angle_beta   90.00
_cell.angle_gamma   90.00
#
_symmetry.space_group_name_H-M   'P 1'
#
loop_
_entity.id
_entity.type
_entity.pdbx_description
1 polymer ?
#
loop_
_entity_poly.entity_id
_entity_poly.type
_entity_poly.pdbx_seq_one_letter_code
_entity_poly.pdbx_strand_id
1 'polypeptide(L)'
;CDRDRPHAIAEELAQFMEITGRKGIYVILSTWGFGCPEYPGKTPEEFLPVWEKTLAFLHERGFLGHVIYVDLDQEFPYFSSHQTKLNELAAAPAAASSTVDAMSAAGQRRPQRGLAWNDEQLDYVGNLFNRSLAHFQRLYPAQRFTFSLTSFWNECRLLNLKCLDVLELHCWVHGPRFDNRTGFRELTKDRGQHDYADYQRRIDATFSSVRPMLVHEMHQRLAMAAAWGAELAAPVTTTEAWGPWWHMDHPDLRWDWLREWCAECNLLAAQYGFWGSTPWNYSHPYWANWQDISWYQDVNRAFLHAPRMTGEPSTAPNSEPAARPPQG
;
A
#
# COMPACT_ATOMS: atom_id res chain seq x y z
N CYS A 1 0.08 -31.21 0.61
CA CYS A 1 -0.11 -30.83 2.01
C CYS A 1 0.98 -29.85 2.35
N ASP A 2 0.64 -28.59 2.59
CA ASP A 2 1.60 -27.62 3.10
C ASP A 2 1.93 -28.05 4.53
N ARG A 3 3.13 -28.61 4.69
CA ARG A 3 3.73 -28.82 6.00
C ARG A 3 4.80 -27.77 6.12
N ASP A 4 4.62 -26.84 7.04
CA ASP A 4 5.66 -25.90 7.41
C ASP A 4 6.91 -26.70 7.77
N ARG A 5 8.00 -26.39 7.06
CA ARG A 5 9.31 -26.99 7.30
C ARG A 5 10.25 -25.91 7.77
N PRO A 6 11.30 -26.25 8.53
CA PRO A 6 12.39 -25.33 8.76
C PRO A 6 12.95 -24.83 7.42
N HIS A 7 13.03 -23.50 7.27
CA HIS A 7 13.53 -22.85 6.08
C HIS A 7 15.00 -22.47 6.24
N ALA A 8 15.80 -22.73 5.21
CA ALA A 8 17.17 -22.22 5.12
C ALA A 8 17.13 -20.83 4.45
N ILE A 9 16.49 -19.87 5.12
CA ILE A 9 15.94 -18.63 4.51
C ILE A 9 16.95 -17.88 3.63
N ALA A 10 18.20 -17.72 4.09
CA ALA A 10 19.23 -17.04 3.32
C ALA A 10 19.59 -17.79 2.01
N GLU A 11 19.79 -19.10 2.08
CA GLU A 11 20.16 -19.90 0.90
C GLU A 11 18.96 -20.09 -0.05
N GLU A 12 17.74 -20.19 0.49
CA GLU A 12 16.52 -20.24 -0.31
C GLU A 12 16.27 -18.90 -1.02
N LEU A 13 16.55 -17.77 -0.37
CA LEU A 13 16.56 -16.45 -1.02
C LEU A 13 17.61 -16.38 -2.13
N ALA A 14 18.84 -16.84 -1.90
CA ALA A 14 19.88 -16.85 -2.94
C ALA A 14 19.47 -17.69 -4.14
N GLN A 15 18.91 -18.89 -3.91
CA GLN A 15 18.39 -19.74 -4.97
C GLN A 15 17.25 -19.06 -5.74
N PHE A 16 16.33 -18.41 -5.04
CA PHE A 16 15.25 -17.65 -5.66
C PHE A 16 15.80 -16.54 -6.57
N MET A 17 16.74 -15.72 -6.06
CA MET A 17 17.37 -14.63 -6.82
C MET A 17 18.12 -15.14 -8.06
N GLU A 18 18.77 -16.31 -7.97
CA GLU A 18 19.42 -16.94 -9.14
C GLU A 18 18.38 -17.36 -10.20
N ILE A 19 17.27 -17.98 -9.77
CA ILE A 19 16.21 -18.43 -10.68
C ILE A 19 15.56 -17.23 -11.38
N THR A 20 15.21 -16.17 -10.64
CA THR A 20 14.59 -14.97 -11.20
C THR A 20 15.54 -14.23 -12.13
N GLY A 21 16.82 -14.11 -11.73
CA GLY A 21 17.89 -13.56 -12.55
C GLY A 21 18.03 -14.25 -13.90
N ARG A 22 18.08 -15.59 -13.92
CA ARG A 22 18.16 -16.38 -15.18
C ARG A 22 16.92 -16.21 -16.06
N LYS A 23 15.77 -15.87 -15.49
CA LYS A 23 14.50 -15.66 -16.21
C LYS A 23 14.27 -14.20 -16.60
N GLY A 24 15.15 -13.27 -16.20
CA GLY A 24 14.98 -11.83 -16.42
C GLY A 24 13.82 -11.23 -15.61
N ILE A 25 13.46 -11.82 -14.46
CA ILE A 25 12.34 -11.38 -13.61
C ILE A 25 12.88 -10.57 -12.43
N TYR A 26 12.87 -9.25 -12.53
CA TYR A 26 13.36 -8.40 -11.45
C TYR A 26 12.53 -8.53 -10.16
N VAL A 27 13.18 -8.27 -9.02
CA VAL A 27 12.61 -8.53 -7.68
C VAL A 27 12.45 -7.24 -6.90
N ILE A 28 11.32 -7.11 -6.21
CA ILE A 28 11.09 -6.11 -5.16
C ILE A 28 11.34 -6.81 -3.83
N LEU A 29 12.15 -6.21 -2.95
CA LEU A 29 12.35 -6.72 -1.60
C LEU A 29 11.43 -5.97 -0.64
N SER A 30 10.74 -6.71 0.22
CA SER A 30 9.98 -6.17 1.35
C SER A 30 10.00 -7.13 2.54
N THR A 31 9.45 -6.71 3.67
CA THR A 31 9.29 -7.54 4.86
C THR A 31 7.97 -7.23 5.57
N TRP A 32 7.28 -8.28 6.00
CA TRP A 32 6.27 -8.16 7.05
C TRP A 32 7.00 -8.18 8.41
N GLY A 33 6.99 -7.04 9.11
CA GLY A 33 7.83 -6.79 10.29
C GLY A 33 7.34 -7.39 11.60
N PHE A 34 6.03 -7.53 11.81
CA PHE A 34 5.42 -7.84 13.10
C PHE A 34 4.68 -9.18 13.08
N GLY A 35 4.88 -9.99 14.12
CA GLY A 35 4.09 -11.21 14.35
C GLY A 35 4.43 -12.42 13.46
N CYS A 36 5.50 -12.36 12.65
CA CYS A 36 6.01 -13.50 11.87
C CYS A 36 6.51 -14.60 12.84
N PRO A 37 5.84 -15.76 12.93
CA PRO A 37 6.23 -16.84 13.84
C PRO A 37 7.66 -17.33 13.65
N GLU A 38 8.20 -17.19 12.43
CA GLU A 38 9.54 -17.58 12.02
C GLU A 38 10.63 -16.64 12.56
N TYR A 39 10.27 -15.43 13.00
CA TYR A 39 11.18 -14.44 13.60
C TYR A 39 10.54 -13.71 14.79
N PRO A 40 10.35 -14.38 15.94
CA PRO A 40 9.80 -13.75 17.12
C PRO A 40 10.80 -12.73 17.70
N GLY A 41 10.31 -11.52 18.05
CA GLY A 41 11.08 -10.58 18.86
C GLY A 41 11.68 -9.36 18.16
N LYS A 42 11.32 -9.07 16.91
CA LYS A 42 11.78 -7.86 16.21
C LYS A 42 11.43 -6.59 17.00
N THR A 43 12.44 -5.84 17.42
CA THR A 43 12.27 -4.52 18.03
C THR A 43 12.58 -3.40 17.03
N PRO A 44 12.06 -2.18 17.23
CA PRO A 44 12.46 -1.00 16.45
C PRO A 44 13.98 -0.82 16.29
N GLU A 45 14.77 -1.24 17.28
CA GLU A 45 16.23 -1.11 17.28
C GLU A 45 16.92 -2.10 16.34
N GLU A 46 16.32 -3.26 16.10
CA GLU A 46 16.84 -4.31 15.23
C GLU A 46 16.50 -4.08 13.75
N PHE A 47 15.60 -3.14 13.46
CA PHE A 47 15.10 -2.86 12.12
C PHE A 47 16.21 -2.59 11.09
N LEU A 48 17.12 -1.66 11.39
CA LEU A 48 18.22 -1.32 10.48
C LEU A 48 19.26 -2.44 10.36
N PRO A 49 19.80 -3.02 11.45
CA PRO A 49 20.78 -4.11 11.36
C PRO A 49 20.32 -5.32 10.54
N VAL A 50 19.03 -5.68 10.61
CA VAL A 50 18.48 -6.80 9.82
C VAL A 50 18.53 -6.50 8.32
N TRP A 51 18.16 -5.27 7.93
CA TRP A 51 18.26 -4.84 6.53
C TRP A 51 19.70 -4.69 6.06
N GLU A 52 20.61 -4.15 6.88
CA GLU A 52 22.04 -4.10 6.57
C GLU A 52 22.59 -5.50 6.25
N LYS A 53 22.31 -6.48 7.12
CA LYS A 53 22.73 -7.87 6.94
C LYS A 53 22.14 -8.49 5.67
N THR A 54 20.86 -8.23 5.39
CA THR A 54 20.17 -8.76 4.21
C THR A 54 20.76 -8.19 2.92
N LEU A 55 20.97 -6.87 2.86
CA LEU A 55 21.52 -6.21 1.69
C LEU A 55 23.00 -6.55 1.48
N ALA A 56 23.79 -6.68 2.54
CA ALA A 56 25.18 -7.13 2.45
C ALA A 56 25.26 -8.55 1.87
N PHE A 57 24.42 -9.47 2.36
CA PHE A 57 24.34 -10.84 1.84
C PHE A 57 24.03 -10.90 0.34
N LEU A 58 23.09 -10.07 -0.12
CA LEU A 58 22.72 -9.96 -1.54
C LEU A 58 23.81 -9.25 -2.36
N HIS A 59 24.46 -8.23 -1.79
CA HIS A 59 25.53 -7.49 -2.45
C HIS A 59 26.74 -8.39 -2.74
N GLU A 60 27.21 -9.13 -1.74
CA GLU A 60 28.36 -10.05 -1.84
C GLU A 60 28.19 -11.10 -2.94
N ARG A 61 26.93 -11.46 -3.25
CA ARG A 61 26.57 -12.44 -4.28
C ARG A 61 26.20 -11.80 -5.63
N GLY A 62 26.30 -10.48 -5.75
CA GLY A 62 26.00 -9.75 -6.98
C GLY A 62 24.51 -9.67 -7.33
N PHE A 63 23.61 -9.91 -6.38
CA PHE A 63 22.16 -9.95 -6.65
C PHE A 63 21.48 -8.58 -6.66
N LEU A 64 22.09 -7.55 -6.06
CA LEU A 64 21.46 -6.21 -5.97
C LEU A 64 21.18 -5.55 -7.33
N GLY A 65 21.91 -5.91 -8.38
CA GLY A 65 21.64 -5.41 -9.74
C GLY A 65 20.29 -5.88 -10.31
N HIS A 66 19.66 -6.86 -9.67
CA HIS A 66 18.37 -7.41 -10.07
C HIS A 66 17.20 -6.96 -9.18
N VAL A 67 17.49 -6.16 -8.16
CA VAL A 67 16.49 -5.59 -7.26
C VAL A 67 15.97 -4.28 -7.85
N ILE A 68 14.66 -4.16 -8.04
CA ILE A 68 14.02 -2.94 -8.59
C ILE A 68 14.06 -1.81 -7.56
N TYR A 69 13.61 -2.12 -6.36
CA TYR A 69 13.63 -1.28 -5.17
C TYR A 69 13.50 -2.14 -3.91
N VAL A 70 13.82 -1.54 -2.77
CA VAL A 70 13.70 -2.12 -1.43
C VAL A 70 12.66 -1.33 -0.67
N ASP A 71 11.56 -1.99 -0.34
CA ASP A 71 10.59 -1.53 0.64
C ASP A 71 11.03 -1.99 2.03
N LEU A 72 11.29 -1.05 2.93
CA LEU A 72 11.86 -1.37 4.23
C LEU A 72 10.83 -1.93 5.22
N ASP A 73 9.53 -1.66 5.03
CA ASP A 73 8.49 -2.14 5.96
C ASP A 73 7.12 -2.19 5.28
N GLN A 74 6.60 -3.40 5.09
CA GLN A 74 5.36 -3.63 4.37
C GLN A 74 4.15 -3.07 5.13
N GLU A 75 3.28 -2.33 4.42
CA GLU A 75 2.07 -1.72 4.98
C GLU A 75 2.32 -0.89 6.25
N PHE A 76 3.38 -0.08 6.25
CA PHE A 76 3.70 0.73 7.41
C PHE A 76 2.49 1.59 7.83
N PRO A 77 2.10 1.62 9.12
CA PRO A 77 2.74 0.95 10.26
C PRO A 77 2.04 -0.35 10.75
N TYR A 78 1.11 -0.95 10.00
CA TYR A 78 0.24 -2.01 10.55
C TYR A 78 0.96 -3.29 10.95
N PHE A 79 1.97 -3.68 10.18
CA PHE A 79 2.80 -4.86 10.46
C PHE A 79 4.22 -4.47 10.82
N SER A 80 4.41 -3.24 11.30
CA SER A 80 5.72 -2.71 11.62
C SER A 80 6.09 -3.03 13.07
N SER A 81 7.39 -3.28 13.32
CA SER A 81 7.93 -3.27 14.68
C SER A 81 7.76 -1.90 15.36
N HIS A 82 7.51 -0.83 14.60
CA HIS A 82 7.28 0.52 15.09
C HIS A 82 5.84 0.79 15.53
N GLN A 83 4.89 -0.13 15.28
CA GLN A 83 3.48 0.07 15.59
C GLN A 83 3.24 0.33 17.08
N THR A 84 3.88 -0.45 17.96
CA THR A 84 3.75 -0.28 19.42
C THR A 84 4.18 1.13 19.83
N LYS A 85 5.29 1.65 19.27
CA LYS A 85 5.75 2.99 19.58
C LYS A 85 4.77 4.07 19.12
N LEU A 86 4.19 3.91 17.93
CA LEU A 86 3.17 4.83 17.43
C LEU A 86 1.91 4.83 18.30
N ASN A 87 1.51 3.67 18.82
CA ASN A 87 0.37 3.56 19.75
C ASN A 87 0.66 4.24 21.09
N GLU A 88 1.90 4.12 21.61
CA GLU A 88 2.33 4.85 22.81
C GLU A 88 2.25 6.37 22.63
N LEU A 89 2.75 6.87 21.48
CA LEU A 89 2.70 8.31 21.14
C LEU A 89 1.26 8.81 20.93
N ALA A 90 0.35 7.95 20.46
CA ALA A 90 -1.07 8.28 20.39
C ALA A 90 -1.70 8.42 21.79
N ALA A 91 -1.24 7.63 22.77
CA ALA A 91 -1.74 7.60 24.13
C ALA A 91 -1.08 8.64 25.05
N ALA A 92 0.08 9.19 24.68
CA ALA A 92 0.83 10.15 25.48
C ALA A 92 0.03 11.46 25.69
N PRO A 93 -0.23 11.88 26.94
CA PRO A 93 -0.76 13.21 27.18
C PRO A 93 0.34 14.24 26.86
N ALA A 94 0.04 15.20 26.00
CA ALA A 94 0.89 16.37 25.79
C ALA A 94 1.32 16.93 27.16
N ALA A 95 2.63 17.12 27.37
CA ALA A 95 3.19 17.62 28.61
C ALA A 95 2.60 19.01 28.93
N ALA A 96 1.57 19.06 29.76
CA ALA A 96 0.95 20.32 30.17
C ALA A 96 1.87 21.02 31.18
N SER A 97 2.41 22.18 30.81
CA SER A 97 3.23 23.03 31.67
C SER A 97 2.43 23.83 32.70
N SER A 98 1.11 23.69 32.78
CA SER A 98 0.28 24.22 33.86
C SER A 98 -1.13 23.63 33.82
N THR A 99 -1.86 23.72 34.93
CA THR A 99 -3.27 23.31 35.04
C THR A 99 -4.22 24.12 34.14
N VAL A 100 -3.79 25.30 33.67
CA VAL A 100 -4.53 26.13 32.70
C VAL A 100 -4.28 25.62 31.26
N ASP A 101 -3.06 25.16 30.97
CA ASP A 101 -2.73 24.53 29.68
C ASP A 101 -3.49 23.19 29.49
N ALA A 102 -3.71 22.44 30.58
CA ALA A 102 -4.44 21.19 30.56
C ALA A 102 -5.93 21.35 30.18
N MET A 103 -6.57 22.46 30.56
CA MET A 103 -7.97 22.73 30.21
C MET A 103 -8.12 23.24 28.77
N SER A 104 -7.14 23.98 28.24
CA SER A 104 -7.07 24.30 26.81
C SER A 104 -6.75 23.06 25.95
N ALA A 105 -5.85 22.17 26.41
CA ALA A 105 -5.47 20.95 25.70
C ALA A 105 -6.58 19.89 25.70
N ALA A 106 -7.38 19.78 26.78
CA ALA A 106 -8.52 18.88 26.84
C ALA A 106 -9.67 19.30 25.91
N GLY A 107 -9.82 20.61 25.65
CA GLY A 107 -10.76 21.16 24.67
C GLY A 107 -10.29 21.09 23.21
N GLN A 108 -9.02 20.75 22.98
CA GLN A 108 -8.38 20.72 21.65
C GLN A 108 -8.06 19.31 21.13
N ARG A 109 -8.39 18.22 21.85
CA ARG A 109 -8.28 16.84 21.32
C ARG A 109 -9.38 16.56 20.28
N ARG A 110 -9.27 17.26 19.14
CA ARG A 110 -9.88 16.92 17.86
C ARG A 110 -8.76 16.48 16.93
N PRO A 111 -9.03 15.67 15.89
CA PRO A 111 -8.07 15.41 14.82
C PRO A 111 -7.47 16.73 14.37
N GLN A 112 -6.19 16.93 14.63
CA GLN A 112 -5.50 18.15 14.24
C GLN A 112 -5.50 18.15 12.71
N ARG A 113 -6.18 19.12 12.11
CA ARG A 113 -6.34 19.23 10.64
C ARG A 113 -7.05 18.04 9.95
N GLY A 114 -7.82 17.23 10.69
CA GLY A 114 -8.53 16.08 10.10
C GLY A 114 -7.67 14.83 9.87
N LEU A 115 -6.47 14.78 10.46
CA LEU A 115 -5.56 13.63 10.38
C LEU A 115 -5.77 12.63 11.53
N ALA A 116 -5.37 11.39 11.30
CA ALA A 116 -5.37 10.33 12.30
C ALA A 116 -4.14 10.37 13.23
N TRP A 117 -2.99 10.84 12.73
CA TRP A 117 -1.77 11.00 13.54
C TRP A 117 -1.69 12.39 14.18
N ASN A 118 -1.20 12.43 15.44
CA ASN A 118 -0.83 13.66 16.13
C ASN A 118 0.58 14.13 15.71
N ASP A 119 0.98 15.33 16.16
CA ASP A 119 2.28 15.92 15.81
C ASP A 119 3.48 15.03 16.25
N GLU A 120 3.41 14.38 17.43
CA GLU A 120 4.48 13.50 17.91
C GLU A 120 4.65 12.24 17.05
N GLN A 121 3.53 11.67 16.58
CA GLN A 121 3.53 10.55 15.64
C GLN A 121 4.09 10.98 14.28
N LEU A 122 3.69 12.15 13.78
CA LEU A 122 4.22 12.71 12.52
C LEU A 122 5.74 12.93 12.63
N ASP A 123 6.22 13.53 13.71
CA ASP A 123 7.65 13.73 13.97
C ASP A 123 8.40 12.41 14.06
N TYR A 124 7.83 11.41 14.74
CA TYR A 124 8.43 10.09 14.85
C TYR A 124 8.58 9.43 13.48
N VAL A 125 7.51 9.37 12.68
CA VAL A 125 7.52 8.75 11.35
C VAL A 125 8.45 9.51 10.41
N GLY A 126 8.37 10.84 10.39
CA GLY A 126 9.24 11.68 9.57
C GLY A 126 10.72 11.45 9.88
N ASN A 127 11.08 11.36 11.17
CA ASN A 127 12.45 11.05 11.58
C ASN A 127 12.87 9.62 11.22
N LEU A 128 12.00 8.63 11.42
CA LEU A 128 12.25 7.24 11.08
C LEU A 128 12.55 7.08 9.58
N PHE A 129 11.66 7.60 8.72
CA PHE A 129 11.80 7.46 7.28
C PHE A 129 13.05 8.18 6.79
N ASN A 130 13.25 9.46 7.16
CA ASN A 130 14.42 10.23 6.74
C ASN A 130 15.73 9.55 7.16
N ARG A 131 15.83 9.08 8.41
CA ARG A 131 17.07 8.45 8.90
C ARG A 131 17.33 7.10 8.23
N SER A 132 16.31 6.27 8.08
CA SER A 132 16.43 4.92 7.52
C SER A 132 16.76 4.96 6.03
N LEU A 133 16.00 5.75 5.27
CA LEU A 133 16.22 5.90 3.82
C LEU A 133 17.59 6.51 3.55
N ALA A 134 17.94 7.62 4.21
CA ALA A 134 19.24 8.25 4.00
C ALA A 134 20.41 7.34 4.41
N HIS A 135 20.22 6.46 5.41
CA HIS A 135 21.22 5.47 5.77
C HIS A 135 21.47 4.48 4.63
N PHE A 136 20.43 3.83 4.10
CA PHE A 136 20.61 2.83 3.04
C PHE A 136 20.98 3.44 1.69
N GLN A 137 20.48 4.63 1.36
CA GLN A 137 20.89 5.37 0.16
C GLN A 137 22.38 5.72 0.18
N ARG A 138 22.98 5.98 1.35
CA ARG A 138 24.44 6.19 1.46
C ARG A 138 25.23 4.89 1.29
N LEU A 139 24.72 3.78 1.83
CA LEU A 139 25.38 2.48 1.72
C LEU A 139 25.27 1.88 0.31
N TYR A 140 24.13 2.05 -0.33
CA TYR A 140 23.79 1.46 -1.62
C TYR A 140 23.19 2.52 -2.57
N PRO A 141 23.98 3.50 -3.05
CA PRO A 141 23.49 4.65 -3.80
C PRO A 141 22.87 4.33 -5.17
N ALA A 142 23.06 3.11 -5.68
CA ALA A 142 22.44 2.65 -6.92
C ALA A 142 21.06 2.00 -6.70
N GLN A 143 20.69 1.70 -5.46
CA GLN A 143 19.42 1.08 -5.10
C GLN A 143 18.39 2.15 -4.73
N ARG A 144 17.11 1.83 -4.94
CA ARG A 144 15.96 2.67 -4.59
C ARG A 144 15.32 2.15 -3.31
N PHE A 145 14.96 3.05 -2.41
CA PHE A 145 14.38 2.70 -1.11
C PHE A 145 13.03 3.37 -0.88
N THR A 146 12.14 2.68 -0.17
CA THR A 146 10.80 3.18 0.19
C THR A 146 10.27 2.55 1.48
N PHE A 147 9.07 2.98 1.87
CA PHE A 147 8.16 2.32 2.80
C PHE A 147 6.79 2.22 2.10
N SER A 148 6.20 1.03 2.00
CA SER A 148 4.87 0.87 1.42
C SER A 148 3.76 1.30 2.39
N LEU A 149 2.67 1.84 1.82
CA LEU A 149 1.57 2.42 2.59
C LEU A 149 0.22 1.90 2.12
N THR A 150 -0.48 1.21 3.02
CA THR A 150 -1.88 0.78 2.81
C THR A 150 -2.89 1.81 3.34
N SER A 151 -2.48 2.68 4.26
CA SER A 151 -3.27 3.77 4.79
C SER A 151 -2.37 4.94 5.22
N PHE A 152 -2.93 5.93 5.92
CA PHE A 152 -2.24 7.14 6.38
C PHE A 152 -1.56 7.94 5.25
N TRP A 153 -2.12 7.87 4.03
CA TRP A 153 -1.55 8.54 2.86
C TRP A 153 -1.48 10.06 3.03
N ASN A 154 -2.50 10.67 3.65
CA ASN A 154 -2.55 12.12 3.86
C ASN A 154 -1.49 12.57 4.86
N GLU A 155 -1.32 11.81 5.94
CA GLU A 155 -0.32 12.02 6.98
C GLU A 155 1.09 11.92 6.37
N CYS A 156 1.37 10.83 5.65
CA CYS A 156 2.66 10.62 5.02
C CYS A 156 2.95 11.64 3.91
N ARG A 157 1.94 12.04 3.13
CA ARG A 157 2.07 13.10 2.14
C ARG A 157 2.39 14.45 2.78
N LEU A 158 1.79 14.76 3.93
CA LEU A 158 2.05 15.99 4.68
C LEU A 158 3.52 16.09 5.14
N LEU A 159 4.16 14.96 5.46
CA LEU A 159 5.59 14.92 5.81
C LEU A 159 6.50 15.34 4.65
N ASN A 160 6.01 15.31 3.40
CA ASN A 160 6.71 15.78 2.20
C ASN A 160 8.12 15.18 2.04
N LEU A 161 8.24 13.87 2.31
CA LEU A 161 9.50 13.13 2.37
C LEU A 161 10.09 12.90 0.98
N LYS A 162 10.90 13.86 0.50
CA LYS A 162 11.61 13.77 -0.80
C LYS A 162 12.68 12.67 -0.88
N CYS A 163 12.92 11.96 0.22
CA CYS A 163 13.88 10.86 0.30
C CYS A 163 13.29 9.51 -0.16
N LEU A 164 11.99 9.43 -0.47
CA LEU A 164 11.40 8.23 -1.06
C LEU A 164 11.77 8.14 -2.53
N ASP A 165 12.46 7.06 -2.94
CA ASP A 165 12.85 6.85 -4.34
C ASP A 165 11.72 6.24 -5.18
N VAL A 166 10.71 5.67 -4.52
CA VAL A 166 9.51 5.06 -5.10
C VAL A 166 8.34 5.34 -4.16
N LEU A 167 7.17 5.66 -4.71
CA LEU A 167 5.92 5.76 -3.96
C LEU A 167 5.11 4.46 -4.14
N GLU A 168 5.24 3.53 -3.19
CA GLU A 168 4.48 2.28 -3.15
C GLU A 168 3.21 2.50 -2.32
N LEU A 169 2.05 2.32 -2.95
CA LEU A 169 0.75 2.54 -2.32
C LEU A 169 -0.20 1.37 -2.57
N HIS A 170 -0.82 0.82 -1.52
CA HIS A 170 -1.80 -0.26 -1.69
C HIS A 170 -3.20 0.28 -2.00
N CYS A 171 -3.76 -0.14 -3.13
CA CYS A 171 -4.96 0.48 -3.69
C CYS A 171 -6.16 -0.46 -3.62
N TRP A 172 -6.99 -0.35 -2.59
CA TRP A 172 -8.15 -1.24 -2.39
C TRP A 172 -9.48 -0.61 -2.83
N VAL A 173 -10.50 -1.45 -3.11
CA VAL A 173 -11.89 -1.01 -3.36
C VAL A 173 -12.57 -0.45 -2.09
N HIS A 174 -11.93 -0.62 -0.93
CA HIS A 174 -12.48 -0.24 0.36
C HIS A 174 -12.84 1.24 0.48
N GLY A 175 -13.91 1.46 1.21
CA GLY A 175 -14.52 2.77 1.47
C GLY A 175 -15.94 2.58 2.01
N PRO A 176 -16.55 3.59 2.65
CA PRO A 176 -17.89 3.47 3.23
C PRO A 176 -18.94 2.95 2.23
N ARG A 177 -18.79 3.28 0.94
CA ARG A 177 -19.72 2.84 -0.10
C ARG A 177 -19.67 1.33 -0.32
N PHE A 178 -18.49 0.76 -0.48
CA PHE A 178 -18.27 -0.66 -0.71
C PHE A 178 -18.52 -1.47 0.57
N ASP A 179 -17.87 -1.06 1.67
CA ASP A 179 -17.88 -1.82 2.93
C ASP A 179 -19.31 -1.96 3.48
N ASN A 180 -20.08 -0.86 3.55
CA ASN A 180 -21.42 -0.88 4.13
C ASN A 180 -22.44 -1.69 3.30
N ARG A 181 -22.25 -1.74 1.97
CA ARG A 181 -23.18 -2.47 1.08
C ARG A 181 -22.87 -3.96 1.05
N THR A 182 -21.60 -4.30 1.04
CA THR A 182 -21.16 -5.69 0.97
C THR A 182 -21.19 -6.37 2.34
N GLY A 183 -21.03 -5.62 3.43
CA GLY A 183 -20.85 -6.19 4.77
C GLY A 183 -19.46 -6.80 4.96
N PHE A 184 -18.47 -6.32 4.19
CA PHE A 184 -17.13 -6.91 4.21
C PHE A 184 -16.46 -6.86 5.59
N ARG A 185 -16.74 -5.83 6.39
CA ARG A 185 -16.12 -5.67 7.72
C ARG A 185 -16.58 -6.75 8.69
N GLU A 186 -17.84 -7.16 8.57
CA GLU A 186 -18.51 -8.12 9.44
C GLU A 186 -18.18 -9.58 9.09
N LEU A 187 -17.53 -9.83 7.94
CA LEU A 187 -17.15 -11.17 7.54
C LEU A 187 -16.08 -11.78 8.44
N THR A 188 -16.26 -13.07 8.75
CA THR A 188 -15.17 -13.95 9.18
C THR A 188 -14.25 -14.23 7.99
N LYS A 189 -12.97 -13.88 8.14
CA LYS A 189 -11.96 -13.93 7.07
C LYS A 189 -10.92 -14.99 7.40
N ASP A 190 -11.28 -16.24 7.19
CA ASP A 190 -10.39 -17.38 7.33
C ASP A 190 -10.75 -18.46 6.28
N ARG A 191 -9.98 -19.55 6.23
CA ARG A 191 -10.20 -20.64 5.25
C ARG A 191 -11.19 -21.71 5.72
N GLY A 192 -11.98 -21.41 6.73
CA GLY A 192 -13.00 -22.29 7.30
C GLY A 192 -14.22 -22.46 6.40
N GLN A 193 -15.15 -23.31 6.84
CA GLN A 193 -16.43 -23.50 6.17
C GLN A 193 -17.43 -22.47 6.69
N HIS A 194 -17.55 -21.36 5.98
CA HIS A 194 -18.51 -20.29 6.29
C HIS A 194 -19.46 -20.10 5.11
N ASP A 195 -20.67 -19.62 5.39
CA ASP A 195 -21.61 -19.21 4.35
C ASP A 195 -21.25 -17.80 3.86
N TYR A 196 -20.78 -17.71 2.62
CA TYR A 196 -20.47 -16.43 1.97
C TYR A 196 -21.47 -16.07 0.87
N ALA A 197 -22.57 -16.83 0.72
CA ALA A 197 -23.53 -16.61 -0.36
C ALA A 197 -24.22 -15.25 -0.26
N ASP A 198 -24.57 -14.81 0.96
CA ASP A 198 -25.13 -13.46 1.15
C ASP A 198 -24.12 -12.36 0.82
N TYR A 199 -22.84 -12.56 1.15
CA TYR A 199 -21.78 -11.61 0.79
C TYR A 199 -21.61 -11.50 -0.72
N GLN A 200 -21.50 -12.62 -1.43
CA GLN A 200 -21.40 -12.61 -2.89
C GLN A 200 -22.63 -11.96 -3.54
N ARG A 201 -23.84 -12.27 -3.06
CA ARG A 201 -25.09 -11.63 -3.53
C ARG A 201 -25.05 -10.11 -3.32
N ARG A 202 -24.49 -9.63 -2.21
CA ARG A 202 -24.33 -8.19 -1.94
C ARG A 202 -23.26 -7.54 -2.81
N ILE A 203 -22.18 -8.24 -3.14
CA ILE A 203 -21.20 -7.77 -4.14
C ILE A 203 -21.92 -7.54 -5.46
N ASP A 204 -22.66 -8.54 -5.96
CA ASP A 204 -23.35 -8.48 -7.23
C ASP A 204 -24.34 -7.30 -7.28
N ALA A 205 -25.13 -7.12 -6.21
CA ALA A 205 -26.04 -6.01 -6.07
C ALA A 205 -25.32 -4.64 -5.99
N THR A 206 -24.16 -4.60 -5.31
CA THR A 206 -23.35 -3.38 -5.18
C THR A 206 -22.78 -2.97 -6.53
N PHE A 207 -22.16 -3.89 -7.26
CA PHE A 207 -21.60 -3.59 -8.57
C PHE A 207 -22.69 -3.30 -9.61
N SER A 208 -23.84 -3.95 -9.53
CA SER A 208 -24.97 -3.63 -10.41
C SER A 208 -25.54 -2.22 -10.16
N SER A 209 -25.51 -1.73 -8.91
CA SER A 209 -26.18 -0.49 -8.53
C SER A 209 -25.27 0.74 -8.49
N VAL A 210 -24.01 0.60 -8.06
CA VAL A 210 -23.13 1.73 -7.76
C VAL A 210 -21.72 1.63 -8.35
N ARG A 211 -21.46 0.67 -9.27
CA ARG A 211 -20.14 0.52 -9.92
C ARG A 211 -19.60 1.82 -10.51
N PRO A 212 -20.36 2.66 -11.26
CA PRO A 212 -19.82 3.93 -11.77
C PRO A 212 -19.28 4.85 -10.66
N MET A 213 -19.92 4.82 -9.49
CA MET A 213 -19.49 5.62 -8.36
C MET A 213 -18.22 5.05 -7.71
N LEU A 214 -18.09 3.72 -7.62
CA LEU A 214 -16.86 3.06 -7.14
C LEU A 214 -15.68 3.31 -8.09
N VAL A 215 -15.91 3.24 -9.41
CA VAL A 215 -14.91 3.60 -10.43
C VAL A 215 -14.45 5.05 -10.24
N HIS A 216 -15.37 5.98 -10.01
CA HIS A 216 -15.03 7.37 -9.73
C HIS A 216 -14.19 7.55 -8.45
N GLU A 217 -14.49 6.82 -7.38
CA GLU A 217 -13.65 6.81 -6.17
C GLU A 217 -12.24 6.29 -6.46
N MET A 218 -12.11 5.27 -7.33
CA MET A 218 -10.79 4.78 -7.75
C MET A 218 -10.04 5.82 -8.59
N HIS A 219 -10.69 6.53 -9.51
CA HIS A 219 -10.08 7.66 -10.24
C HIS A 219 -9.53 8.71 -9.29
N GLN A 220 -10.30 9.11 -8.26
CA GLN A 220 -9.85 10.10 -7.28
C GLN A 220 -8.61 9.61 -6.52
N ARG A 221 -8.60 8.33 -6.12
CA ARG A 221 -7.47 7.71 -5.43
C ARG A 221 -6.21 7.68 -6.32
N LEU A 222 -6.35 7.26 -7.57
CA LEU A 222 -5.25 7.19 -8.53
C LEU A 222 -4.72 8.57 -8.92
N ALA A 223 -5.60 9.55 -9.11
CA ALA A 223 -5.21 10.93 -9.37
C ALA A 223 -4.41 11.53 -8.20
N MET A 224 -4.85 11.27 -6.96
CA MET A 224 -4.12 11.68 -5.77
C MET A 224 -2.73 11.03 -5.70
N ALA A 225 -2.64 9.73 -5.96
CA ALA A 225 -1.39 8.98 -5.96
C ALA A 225 -0.42 9.52 -7.02
N ALA A 226 -0.89 9.74 -8.25
CA ALA A 226 -0.10 10.30 -9.34
C ALA A 226 0.40 11.72 -9.03
N ALA A 227 -0.47 12.58 -8.47
CA ALA A 227 -0.07 13.92 -8.04
C ALA A 227 0.98 13.88 -6.92
N TRP A 228 0.84 12.97 -5.96
CA TRP A 228 1.82 12.81 -4.88
C TRP A 228 3.16 12.28 -5.41
N GLY A 229 3.16 11.31 -6.31
CA GLY A 229 4.39 10.85 -6.98
C GLY A 229 5.10 11.99 -7.72
N ALA A 230 4.35 12.82 -8.44
CA ALA A 230 4.87 14.01 -9.11
C ALA A 230 5.48 15.02 -8.12
N GLU A 231 4.83 15.26 -6.99
CA GLU A 231 5.37 16.12 -5.93
C GLU A 231 6.71 15.59 -5.42
N LEU A 232 6.83 14.29 -5.17
CA LEU A 232 8.05 13.66 -4.68
C LEU A 232 9.13 13.49 -5.75
N ALA A 233 8.79 13.67 -7.03
CA ALA A 233 9.61 13.23 -8.16
C ALA A 233 9.94 11.73 -8.12
N ALA A 234 9.02 10.93 -7.60
CA ALA A 234 9.15 9.48 -7.45
C ALA A 234 8.12 8.75 -8.34
N PRO A 235 8.49 7.62 -8.99
CA PRO A 235 7.53 6.77 -9.66
C PRO A 235 6.53 6.19 -8.66
N VAL A 236 5.27 6.06 -9.09
CA VAL A 236 4.20 5.45 -8.29
C VAL A 236 4.02 4.00 -8.70
N THR A 237 3.88 3.09 -7.75
CA THR A 237 3.61 1.67 -8.00
C THR A 237 2.64 1.11 -6.97
N THR A 238 2.05 -0.05 -7.27
CA THR A 238 1.18 -0.77 -6.34
C THR A 238 1.37 -2.27 -6.48
N THR A 239 1.71 -2.93 -5.38
CA THR A 239 1.91 -4.39 -5.32
C THR A 239 0.75 -5.11 -4.63
N GLU A 240 -0.10 -4.37 -3.93
CA GLU A 240 -1.35 -4.87 -3.34
C GLU A 240 -2.55 -3.99 -3.77
N ALA A 241 -3.47 -4.59 -4.52
CA ALA A 241 -4.64 -3.94 -5.13
C ALA A 241 -5.58 -5.05 -5.67
N TRP A 242 -6.70 -4.81 -6.35
CA TRP A 242 -7.53 -3.60 -6.49
C TRP A 242 -8.89 -3.75 -5.78
N GLY A 243 -9.22 -4.98 -5.42
CA GLY A 243 -10.48 -5.37 -4.79
C GLY A 243 -10.40 -5.28 -3.27
N PRO A 244 -11.15 -6.13 -2.55
CA PRO A 244 -10.96 -6.27 -1.11
C PRO A 244 -9.63 -6.93 -0.81
N TRP A 245 -9.07 -6.71 0.38
CA TRP A 245 -7.82 -7.36 0.79
C TRP A 245 -7.98 -8.86 1.05
N TRP A 246 -9.21 -9.34 1.24
CA TRP A 246 -9.52 -10.76 1.47
C TRP A 246 -10.48 -11.32 0.42
N HIS A 247 -10.11 -12.48 -0.13
CA HIS A 247 -10.89 -13.35 -0.99
C HIS A 247 -10.24 -14.74 -1.01
N MET A 248 -10.96 -15.76 -1.47
CA MET A 248 -10.41 -17.12 -1.56
C MET A 248 -11.17 -17.99 -2.56
N ASP A 249 -10.57 -19.13 -2.90
CA ASP A 249 -11.31 -20.22 -3.55
C ASP A 249 -12.38 -20.76 -2.60
N HIS A 250 -13.65 -20.55 -2.94
CA HIS A 250 -14.79 -21.03 -2.17
C HIS A 250 -16.03 -21.21 -3.08
N PRO A 251 -16.91 -22.19 -2.83
CA PRO A 251 -18.11 -22.40 -3.66
C PRO A 251 -19.02 -21.17 -3.79
N ASP A 252 -19.11 -20.36 -2.73
CA ASP A 252 -19.96 -19.16 -2.70
C ASP A 252 -19.27 -17.91 -3.28
N LEU A 253 -17.94 -17.94 -3.44
CA LEU A 253 -17.15 -16.77 -3.81
C LEU A 253 -16.72 -16.89 -5.27
N ARG A 254 -17.09 -15.89 -6.08
CA ARG A 254 -16.75 -15.89 -7.50
C ARG A 254 -15.52 -15.03 -7.77
N TRP A 255 -14.68 -15.48 -8.69
CA TRP A 255 -13.52 -14.73 -9.17
C TRP A 255 -13.85 -13.80 -10.34
N ASP A 256 -14.99 -13.99 -11.02
CA ASP A 256 -15.36 -13.28 -12.25
C ASP A 256 -15.50 -11.76 -12.07
N TRP A 257 -16.32 -11.33 -11.11
CA TRP A 257 -16.51 -9.91 -10.80
C TRP A 257 -15.18 -9.24 -10.39
N LEU A 258 -14.34 -9.97 -9.64
CA LEU A 258 -13.08 -9.45 -9.13
C LEU A 258 -12.06 -9.31 -10.28
N ARG A 259 -12.00 -10.27 -11.21
CA ARG A 259 -11.20 -10.16 -12.44
C ARG A 259 -11.58 -8.95 -13.26
N GLU A 260 -12.88 -8.74 -13.47
CA GLU A 260 -13.38 -7.60 -14.24
C GLU A 260 -13.03 -6.27 -13.58
N TRP A 261 -13.27 -6.15 -12.27
CA TRP A 261 -12.93 -4.96 -11.50
C TRP A 261 -11.42 -4.67 -11.51
N CYS A 262 -10.60 -5.68 -11.24
CA CYS A 262 -9.15 -5.54 -11.21
C CYS A 262 -8.57 -5.21 -12.59
N ALA A 263 -9.08 -5.79 -13.67
CA ALA A 263 -8.64 -5.45 -15.02
C ALA A 263 -8.91 -3.98 -15.38
N GLU A 264 -10.09 -3.46 -15.03
CA GLU A 264 -10.42 -2.04 -15.21
C GLU A 264 -9.51 -1.14 -14.38
N CYS A 265 -9.30 -1.46 -13.10
CA CYS A 265 -8.45 -0.65 -12.22
C CYS A 265 -6.98 -0.67 -12.65
N ASN A 266 -6.48 -1.80 -13.15
CA ASN A 266 -5.13 -1.92 -13.67
C ASN A 266 -4.94 -1.08 -14.95
N LEU A 267 -5.92 -1.08 -15.85
CA LEU A 267 -5.95 -0.17 -16.99
C LEU A 267 -5.93 1.30 -16.55
N LEU A 268 -6.73 1.66 -15.54
CA LEU A 268 -6.72 3.03 -14.99
C LEU A 268 -5.36 3.40 -14.42
N ALA A 269 -4.70 2.50 -13.68
CA ALA A 269 -3.37 2.76 -13.12
C ALA A 269 -2.35 3.12 -14.21
N ALA A 270 -2.35 2.38 -15.32
CA ALA A 270 -1.52 2.68 -16.48
C ALA A 270 -1.85 4.04 -17.11
N GLN A 271 -3.13 4.37 -17.22
CA GLN A 271 -3.59 5.66 -17.73
C GLN A 271 -3.16 6.83 -16.83
N TYR A 272 -3.12 6.65 -15.50
CA TYR A 272 -2.57 7.61 -14.54
C TYR A 272 -1.03 7.61 -14.47
N GLY A 273 -0.36 6.78 -15.26
CA GLY A 273 1.09 6.79 -15.41
C GLY A 273 1.85 6.07 -14.29
N PHE A 274 1.22 5.11 -13.61
CA PHE A 274 1.91 4.25 -12.65
C PHE A 274 3.09 3.53 -13.34
N TRP A 275 4.20 3.42 -12.63
CA TRP A 275 5.41 2.76 -13.11
C TRP A 275 5.26 1.24 -13.08
N GLY A 276 4.52 0.70 -12.11
CA GLY A 276 4.20 -0.71 -11.96
C GLY A 276 2.85 -0.91 -11.29
N SER A 277 2.25 -2.06 -11.53
CA SER A 277 1.01 -2.47 -10.89
C SER A 277 0.89 -3.99 -10.84
N THR A 278 0.40 -4.50 -9.71
CA THR A 278 -0.13 -5.86 -9.65
C THR A 278 -1.53 -5.94 -10.30
N PRO A 279 -1.86 -7.02 -11.02
CA PRO A 279 -3.25 -7.33 -11.37
C PRO A 279 -4.12 -7.48 -10.11
N TRP A 280 -3.56 -8.02 -9.03
CA TRP A 280 -4.15 -8.12 -7.69
C TRP A 280 -3.21 -8.84 -6.70
N ASN A 281 -3.49 -8.77 -5.41
CA ASN A 281 -2.77 -9.51 -4.36
C ASN A 281 -2.95 -11.05 -4.42
N TYR A 282 -3.81 -11.57 -5.31
CA TYR A 282 -4.04 -13.00 -5.52
C TYR A 282 -3.23 -13.59 -6.70
N SER A 283 -2.18 -12.88 -7.16
CA SER A 283 -1.32 -13.30 -8.27
C SER A 283 -0.31 -14.40 -7.87
N HIS A 284 -0.79 -15.56 -7.38
CA HIS A 284 0.09 -16.66 -7.00
C HIS A 284 -0.56 -18.04 -7.17
N PRO A 285 0.23 -19.12 -7.42
CA PRO A 285 -0.26 -20.44 -7.84
C PRO A 285 -1.11 -21.20 -6.81
N TYR A 286 -1.28 -20.64 -5.62
CA TYR A 286 -2.14 -21.20 -4.59
C TYR A 286 -3.63 -21.09 -4.97
N TRP A 287 -4.02 -20.04 -5.69
CA TRP A 287 -5.43 -19.79 -6.03
C TRP A 287 -5.83 -20.38 -7.38
N ALA A 288 -7.05 -20.91 -7.49
CA ALA A 288 -7.58 -21.49 -8.72
C ALA A 288 -7.62 -20.46 -9.87
N ASN A 289 -7.77 -19.17 -9.57
CA ASN A 289 -7.73 -18.11 -10.57
C ASN A 289 -6.42 -18.12 -11.38
N TRP A 290 -5.30 -18.56 -10.79
CA TRP A 290 -3.97 -18.58 -11.41
C TRP A 290 -3.92 -19.38 -12.73
N GLN A 291 -4.91 -20.24 -12.97
CA GLN A 291 -5.03 -21.05 -14.18
C GLN A 291 -5.49 -20.25 -15.41
N ASP A 292 -6.08 -19.06 -15.25
CA ASP A 292 -6.55 -18.23 -16.36
C ASP A 292 -5.40 -17.40 -16.98
N ILE A 293 -4.50 -18.11 -17.67
CA ILE A 293 -3.30 -17.52 -18.29
C ILE A 293 -3.67 -16.40 -19.27
N SER A 294 -4.77 -16.56 -20.03
CA SER A 294 -5.26 -15.54 -20.97
C SER A 294 -5.56 -14.23 -20.27
N TRP A 295 -6.30 -14.27 -19.16
CA TRP A 295 -6.64 -13.07 -18.41
C TRP A 295 -5.39 -12.36 -17.90
N TYR A 296 -4.40 -13.09 -17.36
CA TYR A 296 -3.13 -12.51 -16.92
C TYR A 296 -2.35 -11.87 -18.08
N GLN A 297 -2.34 -12.49 -19.26
CA GLN A 297 -1.68 -11.92 -20.44
C GLN A 297 -2.38 -10.63 -20.88
N ASP A 298 -3.71 -10.61 -20.87
CA ASP A 298 -4.51 -9.48 -21.33
C ASP A 298 -4.41 -8.29 -20.38
N VAL A 299 -4.52 -8.51 -19.06
CA VAL A 299 -4.40 -7.42 -18.08
C VAL A 299 -3.00 -6.80 -18.08
N ASN A 300 -1.94 -7.62 -18.16
CA ASN A 300 -0.57 -7.12 -18.25
C ASN A 300 -0.33 -6.37 -19.57
N ARG A 301 -0.85 -6.88 -20.69
CA ARG A 301 -0.75 -6.20 -21.99
C ARG A 301 -1.48 -4.87 -21.97
N ALA A 302 -2.67 -4.81 -21.36
CA ALA A 302 -3.43 -3.59 -21.21
C ALA A 302 -2.64 -2.55 -20.39
N PHE A 303 -2.03 -2.93 -19.27
CA PHE A 303 -1.18 -2.04 -18.48
C PHE A 303 0.00 -1.47 -19.28
N LEU A 304 0.76 -2.35 -19.93
CA LEU A 304 2.00 -1.98 -20.60
C LEU A 304 1.79 -1.11 -21.85
N HIS A 305 0.59 -1.14 -22.44
CA HIS A 305 0.29 -0.46 -23.70
C HIS A 305 -0.83 0.57 -23.60
N ALA A 306 -1.37 0.83 -22.40
CA ALA A 306 -2.41 1.84 -22.24
C ALA A 306 -1.89 3.23 -22.64
N PRO A 307 -2.68 4.02 -23.37
CA PRO A 307 -2.37 5.43 -23.54
C PRO A 307 -2.46 6.14 -22.19
N ARG A 308 -1.49 7.01 -21.88
CA ARG A 308 -1.58 7.86 -20.68
C ARG A 308 -2.71 8.87 -20.85
N MET A 309 -3.39 9.21 -19.76
CA MET A 309 -4.35 10.33 -19.77
C MET A 309 -3.60 11.61 -20.09
N THR A 310 -3.95 12.25 -21.20
CA THR A 310 -3.44 13.55 -21.57
C THR A 310 -4.26 14.62 -20.86
N GLY A 311 -3.77 15.08 -19.70
CA GLY A 311 -4.34 16.19 -18.96
C GLY A 311 -3.55 16.40 -17.68
N GLU A 312 -2.98 17.59 -17.48
CA GLU A 312 -2.42 17.96 -16.18
C GLU A 312 -3.51 17.83 -15.12
N PRO A 313 -3.23 17.27 -13.93
CA PRO A 313 -4.14 17.36 -12.80
C PRO A 313 -4.40 18.84 -12.54
N SER A 314 -5.63 19.31 -12.78
CA SER A 314 -6.03 20.68 -12.49
C SER A 314 -5.75 20.98 -11.02
N THR A 315 -4.72 21.79 -10.74
CA THR A 315 -4.35 22.26 -9.40
C THR A 315 -5.20 23.42 -8.92
N ALA A 316 -6.28 23.78 -9.62
CA ALA A 316 -7.14 24.88 -9.20
C ALA A 316 -8.05 24.43 -8.03
N PRO A 317 -7.96 25.03 -6.84
CA PRO A 317 -9.05 24.94 -5.89
C PRO A 317 -10.28 25.58 -6.54
N ASN A 318 -11.45 24.94 -6.39
CA ASN A 318 -12.73 25.51 -6.78
C ASN A 318 -12.92 26.86 -6.05
N SER A 319 -12.55 27.96 -6.70
CA SER A 319 -13.07 29.27 -6.35
C SER A 319 -14.47 29.36 -6.97
N GLU A 320 -15.47 29.48 -6.11
CA GLU A 320 -16.81 29.88 -6.51
C GLU A 320 -16.72 31.16 -7.36
N PRO A 321 -17.46 31.27 -8.47
CA PRO A 321 -17.53 32.52 -9.20
C PRO A 321 -18.21 33.56 -8.31
N ALA A 322 -17.45 34.57 -7.89
CA ALA A 322 -17.99 35.75 -7.23
C ALA A 322 -19.12 36.33 -8.09
N ALA A 323 -20.32 36.36 -7.50
CA ALA A 323 -21.48 36.99 -8.11
C ALA A 323 -21.15 38.45 -8.47
N ARG A 324 -21.29 38.80 -9.74
CA ARG A 324 -21.26 40.21 -10.16
C ARG A 324 -22.45 40.93 -9.51
N PRO A 325 -22.27 42.12 -8.93
CA PRO A 325 -23.40 42.91 -8.46
C PRO A 325 -24.25 43.34 -9.67
N PRO A 326 -25.58 43.44 -9.50
CA PRO A 326 -26.45 43.91 -10.57
C PRO A 326 -26.12 45.36 -10.90
N GLN A 327 -25.99 45.65 -12.19
CA GLN A 327 -26.10 47.02 -12.67
C GLN A 327 -27.59 47.38 -12.69
N GLY A 328 -27.97 48.37 -11.88
CA GLY A 328 -29.33 48.89 -11.73
C GLY A 328 -29.42 49.82 -10.54
#